data_AF-A0AAV5FH41-F1
#
_entry.id   AF-A0AAV5FH41-F1
#
_cell.length_a   1.000
_cell.length_b   1.000
_cell.length_c   1.000
_cell.angle_alpha   90.00
_cell.angle_beta   90.00
_cell.angle_gamma   90.00
#
_symmetry.space_group_name_H-M   'P 1'
#
loop_
_entity.id
_entity.type
_entity.pdbx_description
1 polymer ?
#
loop_
_entity_poly.entity_id
_entity_poly.type
_entity_poly.pdbx_seq_one_letter_code
_entity_poly.pdbx_strand_id
1 'polypeptide(L)'
;MDMMDSIECVSSMDGMDDDDAVSSSHLPRPFLKTSSAAAAAVAAASIGVVPGGGGGGNTAAAVGVGGGVVGPLISPAASVHELLECPVCTNSMYPPIHQCQNGHTLCSTCKARVHNRCPTCRQELGDIRCLALEKVAESLELPCKYYALGCPEIFPYYSKLKHESQCNFRPYNCPYAGSECSVVGDIPFLVSHLRDDHKVDMHSGCTFNHRYVKSNPREVENATWMLTVFHCFGQYFCLHFEAFQLGMAPVYMAFLRFMGDENDARNYSYNLEVGANGRKMIWEGTPRSIRDSHRKVRDSHDGLIIQRNMALFFSGGDRKELKLRVTGRIWKEQQNPDTGACIPNLFS
;
A
#
# COMPACT_ATOMS: atom_id res chain seq x y z
N MET A 1 -23.73 14.49 -16.98
CA MET A 1 -23.34 15.77 -17.63
C MET A 1 -22.36 16.37 -16.66
N ASP A 2 -21.18 15.78 -16.67
CA ASP A 2 -20.20 15.86 -15.60
C ASP A 2 -19.12 16.84 -16.08
N MET A 3 -19.16 18.04 -15.51
CA MET A 3 -18.18 19.07 -15.77
C MET A 3 -16.97 18.75 -14.87
N MET A 4 -15.93 18.15 -15.46
CA MET A 4 -14.65 17.99 -14.77
C MET A 4 -14.06 19.39 -14.53
N ASP A 5 -14.01 19.80 -13.27
CA ASP A 5 -13.24 20.96 -12.82
C ASP A 5 -11.79 20.77 -13.27
N SER A 6 -11.32 21.62 -14.18
CA SER A 6 -9.94 21.64 -14.65
C SER A 6 -9.10 22.46 -13.67
N ILE A 7 -8.03 21.87 -13.13
CA ILE A 7 -7.08 22.52 -12.23
C ILE A 7 -5.77 22.72 -12.99
N GLU A 8 -5.31 23.97 -13.07
CA GLU A 8 -4.01 24.33 -13.63
C GLU A 8 -2.95 24.39 -12.53
N CYS A 9 -1.99 23.47 -12.59
CA CYS A 9 -0.77 23.51 -11.77
C CYS A 9 0.27 24.43 -12.43
N VAL A 10 0.32 25.71 -12.03
CA VAL A 10 1.38 26.64 -12.48
C VAL A 10 2.55 26.61 -11.49
N SER A 11 3.66 25.99 -11.89
CA SER A 11 4.97 26.19 -11.25
C SER A 11 5.69 27.34 -11.95
N SER A 12 5.76 28.51 -11.32
CA SER A 12 6.58 29.61 -11.82
C SER A 12 8.04 29.39 -11.43
N MET A 13 8.88 29.16 -12.44
CA MET A 13 10.31 29.48 -12.38
C MET A 13 10.47 30.91 -12.89
N ASP A 14 11.14 31.78 -12.12
CA ASP A 14 11.41 33.14 -12.53
C ASP A 14 12.29 33.18 -13.80
N GLY A 15 11.82 33.85 -14.85
CA GLY A 15 12.56 34.12 -16.09
C GLY A 15 11.79 35.11 -16.98
N MET A 16 12.45 36.22 -17.32
CA MET A 16 11.92 37.42 -17.99
C MET A 16 11.55 37.21 -19.49
N ASP A 17 10.50 37.93 -19.90
CA ASP A 17 10.12 38.51 -21.21
C ASP A 17 10.42 37.76 -22.54
N ASP A 18 9.37 37.50 -23.34
CA ASP A 18 9.02 38.31 -24.54
C ASP A 18 7.79 37.71 -25.27
N ASP A 19 6.99 38.62 -25.84
CA ASP A 19 5.73 38.42 -26.58
C ASP A 19 5.87 37.57 -27.87
N ASP A 20 4.86 36.75 -28.18
CA ASP A 20 4.11 36.83 -29.45
C ASP A 20 2.95 35.80 -29.54
N ALA A 21 1.82 36.29 -30.06
CA ALA A 21 0.55 35.59 -30.21
C ALA A 21 0.44 34.85 -31.55
N VAL A 22 -0.27 33.70 -31.61
CA VAL A 22 -1.20 33.30 -32.70
C VAL A 22 -2.21 32.24 -32.21
N SER A 23 -3.46 32.49 -32.60
CA SER A 23 -4.69 31.70 -32.42
C SER A 23 -4.79 30.46 -33.33
N SER A 24 -5.42 29.38 -32.86
CA SER A 24 -6.51 28.70 -33.60
C SER A 24 -7.17 27.57 -32.81
N SER A 25 -8.50 27.59 -32.86
CA SER A 25 -9.51 26.62 -32.44
C SER A 25 -9.38 25.22 -33.04
N HIS A 26 -9.85 24.18 -32.32
CA HIS A 26 -10.95 23.29 -32.75
C HIS A 26 -11.33 22.23 -31.69
N LEU A 27 -12.64 22.11 -31.46
CA LEU A 27 -13.34 21.12 -30.61
C LEU A 27 -13.69 19.83 -31.41
N PRO A 28 -14.17 18.74 -30.74
CA PRO A 28 -13.79 17.36 -31.07
C PRO A 28 -14.89 16.53 -31.77
N ARG A 29 -14.53 15.32 -32.20
CA ARG A 29 -15.47 14.24 -32.56
C ARG A 29 -15.21 12.95 -31.76
N PRO A 30 -16.27 12.17 -31.46
CA PRO A 30 -16.22 11.07 -30.49
C PRO A 30 -15.90 9.73 -31.16
N PHE A 31 -15.20 8.85 -30.43
CA PHE A 31 -15.09 7.44 -30.79
C PHE A 31 -15.49 6.55 -29.61
N LEU A 32 -16.58 5.80 -29.82
CA LEU A 32 -17.01 4.63 -29.08
C LEU A 32 -15.99 3.49 -29.25
N LYS A 33 -15.73 2.74 -28.16
CA LYS A 33 -15.75 1.26 -28.07
C LYS A 33 -15.25 0.79 -26.69
N THR A 34 -16.14 0.24 -25.86
CA THR A 34 -16.38 -1.19 -25.57
C THR A 34 -15.37 -1.87 -24.65
N SER A 35 -15.93 -2.42 -23.58
CA SER A 35 -15.40 -3.31 -22.54
C SER A 35 -14.59 -4.52 -23.04
N SER A 36 -13.58 -4.94 -22.25
CA SER A 36 -13.33 -6.37 -22.03
C SER A 36 -12.64 -6.62 -20.69
N ALA A 37 -13.26 -7.43 -19.85
CA ALA A 37 -12.67 -8.04 -18.67
C ALA A 37 -11.67 -9.13 -19.08
N ALA A 38 -10.46 -9.10 -18.53
CA ALA A 38 -9.47 -10.16 -18.70
C ALA A 38 -9.49 -11.08 -17.46
N ALA A 39 -10.01 -12.30 -17.63
CA ALA A 39 -9.86 -13.39 -16.69
C ALA A 39 -8.59 -14.18 -17.02
N ALA A 40 -7.68 -14.28 -16.05
CA ALA A 40 -6.48 -15.10 -16.18
C ALA A 40 -6.83 -16.59 -16.01
N ALA A 41 -6.68 -17.37 -17.08
CA ALA A 41 -6.80 -18.82 -17.07
C ALA A 41 -5.45 -19.45 -16.70
N VAL A 42 -5.46 -20.35 -15.71
CA VAL A 42 -4.28 -21.15 -15.33
C VAL A 42 -4.43 -22.53 -15.96
N ALA A 43 -3.51 -22.89 -16.85
CA ALA A 43 -3.48 -24.19 -17.52
C ALA A 43 -2.86 -25.25 -16.58
N ALA A 44 -3.60 -26.33 -16.33
CA ALA A 44 -3.11 -27.51 -15.62
C ALA A 44 -2.48 -28.48 -16.63
N ALA A 45 -1.16 -28.69 -16.55
CA ALA A 45 -0.47 -29.74 -17.28
C ALA A 45 -0.74 -31.10 -16.61
N SER A 46 -1.25 -32.06 -17.37
CA SER A 46 -1.50 -33.43 -16.92
C SER A 46 -0.25 -34.28 -17.16
N ILE A 47 0.32 -34.88 -16.12
CA ILE A 47 1.35 -35.93 -16.26
C ILE A 47 0.62 -37.27 -16.45
N GLY A 48 0.80 -37.88 -17.61
CA GLY A 48 0.28 -39.21 -17.92
C GLY A 48 1.03 -40.30 -17.19
N VAL A 49 0.30 -41.15 -16.47
CA VAL A 49 0.81 -42.39 -15.87
C VAL A 49 0.58 -43.53 -16.86
N VAL A 50 1.66 -44.22 -17.24
CA VAL A 50 1.62 -45.46 -18.05
C VAL A 50 1.62 -46.65 -17.08
N PRO A 51 0.78 -47.69 -17.26
CA PRO A 51 0.88 -48.90 -16.45
C PRO A 51 1.81 -49.91 -17.13
N GLY A 52 2.81 -50.40 -16.40
CA GLY A 52 3.64 -51.54 -16.78
C GLY A 52 3.46 -52.67 -15.78
N GLY A 53 2.96 -53.82 -16.23
CA GLY A 53 2.78 -55.02 -15.43
C GLY A 53 3.88 -56.06 -15.64
N GLY A 54 4.17 -56.82 -14.57
CA GLY A 54 4.45 -58.26 -14.59
C GLY A 54 5.89 -58.75 -14.82
N GLY A 55 6.39 -59.58 -13.89
CA GLY A 55 7.39 -60.63 -14.16
C GLY A 55 8.58 -60.67 -13.21
N GLY A 56 8.70 -61.74 -12.41
CA GLY A 56 9.72 -61.95 -11.38
C GLY A 56 11.06 -62.52 -11.85
N GLY A 57 11.98 -62.70 -10.90
CA GLY A 57 13.23 -63.43 -11.07
C GLY A 57 14.35 -62.98 -10.12
N ASN A 58 14.66 -63.81 -9.14
CA ASN A 58 15.74 -63.62 -8.17
C ASN A 58 17.11 -63.93 -8.83
N THR A 59 18.15 -63.13 -8.57
CA THR A 59 19.54 -63.60 -8.35
C THR A 59 20.40 -62.48 -7.76
N ALA A 60 21.29 -62.87 -6.85
CA ALA A 60 22.27 -62.02 -6.17
C ALA A 60 23.58 -61.94 -6.96
N ALA A 61 24.18 -60.75 -7.06
CA ALA A 61 25.61 -60.54 -7.28
C ALA A 61 26.01 -59.09 -6.94
N ALA A 62 27.26 -58.91 -6.51
CA ALA A 62 27.75 -57.78 -5.75
C ALA A 62 28.60 -56.77 -6.57
N VAL A 63 28.77 -55.59 -5.95
CA VAL A 63 29.83 -54.56 -6.12
C VAL A 63 29.81 -53.65 -7.35
N GLY A 64 29.78 -52.34 -7.10
CA GLY A 64 30.14 -51.28 -8.04
C GLY A 64 29.91 -49.88 -7.47
N VAL A 65 30.96 -49.24 -6.96
CA VAL A 65 31.00 -47.84 -6.50
C VAL A 65 30.91 -46.90 -7.69
N GLY A 66 30.05 -45.87 -7.64
CA GLY A 66 30.05 -44.81 -8.65
C GLY A 66 29.01 -43.70 -8.43
N GLY A 67 29.47 -42.55 -7.93
CA GLY A 67 28.98 -41.21 -8.25
C GLY A 67 27.47 -40.91 -8.13
N GLY A 68 26.97 -40.77 -6.89
CA GLY A 68 25.65 -40.21 -6.62
C GLY A 68 25.70 -38.70 -6.42
N VAL A 69 25.11 -37.96 -7.36
CA VAL A 69 24.79 -36.53 -7.27
C VAL A 69 24.06 -36.26 -5.95
N VAL A 70 24.62 -35.39 -5.11
CA VAL A 70 23.95 -34.90 -3.90
C VAL A 70 22.81 -33.97 -4.32
N GLY A 71 21.62 -34.52 -4.48
CA GLY A 71 20.38 -33.72 -4.45
C GLY A 71 20.25 -33.03 -3.07
N PRO A 72 19.61 -31.86 -2.97
CA PRO A 72 19.49 -31.17 -1.70
C PRO A 72 18.76 -32.07 -0.69
N LEU A 73 19.38 -32.28 0.46
CA LEU A 73 18.74 -32.88 1.63
C LEU A 73 17.54 -32.01 2.02
N ILE A 74 16.33 -32.47 1.73
CA ILE A 74 15.09 -31.83 2.18
C ILE A 74 15.03 -32.03 3.71
N SER A 75 15.24 -30.95 4.47
CA SER A 75 14.98 -30.96 5.90
C SER A 75 13.52 -31.36 6.16
N PRO A 76 13.23 -32.32 7.08
CA PRO A 76 11.85 -32.73 7.39
C PRO A 76 10.93 -31.57 7.77
N ALA A 77 11.48 -30.50 8.35
CA ALA A 77 10.75 -29.28 8.68
C ALA A 77 10.13 -28.59 7.46
N ALA A 78 10.85 -28.55 6.32
CA ALA A 78 10.34 -27.95 5.08
C ALA A 78 9.06 -28.66 4.60
N SER A 79 9.04 -30.00 4.71
CA SER A 79 7.88 -30.81 4.29
C SER A 79 6.63 -30.58 5.13
N VAL A 80 6.78 -30.21 6.41
CA VAL A 80 5.62 -29.95 7.30
C VAL A 80 5.08 -28.54 7.10
N HIS A 81 5.94 -27.56 6.77
CA HIS A 81 5.49 -26.20 6.44
C HIS A 81 4.60 -26.17 5.18
N GLU A 82 4.93 -26.97 4.18
CA GLU A 82 4.14 -27.12 2.94
C GLU A 82 2.72 -27.65 3.22
N LEU A 83 2.55 -28.53 4.20
CA LEU A 83 1.22 -29.03 4.60
C LEU A 83 0.30 -27.94 5.17
N LEU A 84 0.89 -26.84 5.69
CA LEU A 84 0.16 -25.67 6.17
C LEU A 84 -0.06 -24.62 5.10
N GLU A 85 0.45 -24.80 3.89
CA GLU A 85 0.21 -23.86 2.80
C GLU A 85 -1.15 -24.11 2.15
N CYS A 86 -1.96 -23.07 2.02
CA CYS A 86 -3.25 -23.19 1.36
C CYS A 86 -3.04 -23.37 -0.16
N PRO A 87 -3.55 -24.44 -0.79
CA PRO A 87 -3.33 -24.70 -2.22
C PRO A 87 -3.99 -23.68 -3.16
N VAL A 88 -4.82 -22.77 -2.63
CA VAL A 88 -5.53 -21.75 -3.42
C VAL A 88 -4.87 -20.38 -3.34
N CYS A 89 -4.36 -19.99 -2.17
CA CYS A 89 -3.79 -18.65 -1.97
C CYS A 89 -2.33 -18.65 -1.55
N THR A 90 -1.70 -19.83 -1.46
CA THR A 90 -0.28 -20.04 -1.12
C THR A 90 0.16 -19.37 0.19
N ASN A 91 -0.80 -18.98 1.04
CA ASN A 91 -0.54 -18.44 2.37
C ASN A 91 -0.64 -19.57 3.40
N SER A 92 0.08 -19.42 4.51
CA SER A 92 -0.10 -20.30 5.67
C SER A 92 -1.56 -20.28 6.14
N MET A 93 -2.14 -21.46 6.32
CA MET A 93 -3.47 -21.66 6.87
C MET A 93 -3.45 -21.40 8.38
N TYR A 94 -4.53 -20.83 8.90
CA TYR A 94 -4.75 -20.60 10.32
C TYR A 94 -6.12 -21.14 10.75
N PRO A 95 -6.34 -21.48 12.04
CA PRO A 95 -7.63 -21.97 12.50
C PRO A 95 -8.76 -20.96 12.20
N PRO A 96 -9.94 -21.41 11.75
CA PRO A 96 -10.29 -22.80 11.45
C PRO A 96 -9.69 -23.25 10.11
N ILE A 97 -8.90 -24.33 10.13
CA ILE A 97 -8.42 -25.00 8.92
C ILE A 97 -9.48 -25.98 8.49
N HIS A 98 -10.06 -25.79 7.31
CA HIS A 98 -11.15 -26.64 6.82
C HIS A 98 -10.62 -27.83 6.04
N GLN A 99 -11.31 -28.96 6.10
CA GLN A 99 -10.93 -30.20 5.45
C GLN A 99 -12.13 -30.83 4.75
N CYS A 100 -11.99 -31.30 3.52
CA CYS A 100 -13.07 -32.08 2.88
C CYS A 100 -13.06 -33.53 3.38
N GLN A 101 -14.11 -34.31 3.10
CA GLN A 101 -14.20 -35.73 3.52
C GLN A 101 -13.00 -36.59 3.05
N ASN A 102 -12.39 -36.24 1.90
CA ASN A 102 -11.21 -36.92 1.37
C ASN A 102 -9.86 -36.43 1.94
N GLY A 103 -9.84 -35.48 2.88
CA GLY A 103 -8.61 -35.06 3.55
C GLY A 103 -7.92 -33.79 3.06
N HIS A 104 -8.37 -33.17 1.95
CA HIS A 104 -7.74 -31.93 1.45
C HIS A 104 -8.11 -30.73 2.31
N THR A 105 -7.13 -29.88 2.61
CA THR A 105 -7.25 -28.74 3.52
C THR A 105 -7.30 -27.39 2.80
N LEU A 106 -7.97 -26.40 3.40
CA LEU A 106 -8.07 -25.01 2.94
C LEU A 106 -8.19 -24.03 4.12
N CYS A 107 -7.70 -22.79 3.93
CA CYS A 107 -8.02 -21.70 4.85
C CYS A 107 -9.48 -21.23 4.70
N SER A 108 -10.01 -20.57 5.74
CA SER A 108 -11.40 -20.07 5.77
C SER A 108 -11.71 -19.10 4.63
N THR A 109 -10.78 -18.20 4.31
CA THR A 109 -10.94 -17.24 3.19
C THR A 109 -11.10 -17.96 1.85
N CYS A 110 -10.32 -19.03 1.62
CA CYS A 110 -10.39 -19.76 0.37
C CYS A 110 -11.62 -20.66 0.29
N LYS A 111 -12.07 -21.27 1.40
CA LYS A 111 -13.35 -22.00 1.45
C LYS A 111 -14.53 -21.15 0.94
N ALA A 112 -14.59 -19.88 1.35
CA ALA A 112 -15.61 -18.94 0.88
C ALA A 112 -15.46 -18.64 -0.62
N ARG A 113 -14.24 -18.38 -1.09
CA ARG A 113 -13.94 -18.09 -2.52
C ARG A 113 -14.29 -19.24 -3.46
N VAL A 114 -14.13 -20.49 -3.02
CA VAL A 114 -14.43 -21.69 -3.82
C VAL A 114 -15.86 -22.21 -3.60
N HIS A 115 -16.73 -21.41 -2.97
CA HIS A 115 -18.14 -21.73 -2.75
C HIS A 115 -18.37 -23.11 -2.11
N ASN A 116 -17.62 -23.41 -1.04
CA ASN A 116 -17.73 -24.66 -0.29
C ASN A 116 -17.42 -25.95 -1.08
N ARG A 117 -16.72 -25.86 -2.22
CA ARG A 117 -16.26 -27.01 -3.01
C ARG A 117 -14.74 -27.17 -2.96
N CYS A 118 -14.26 -28.37 -2.68
CA CYS A 118 -12.85 -28.68 -2.68
C CYS A 118 -12.25 -28.49 -4.08
N PRO A 119 -11.20 -27.65 -4.26
CA PRO A 119 -10.59 -27.43 -5.57
C PRO A 119 -9.86 -28.68 -6.09
N THR A 120 -9.43 -29.58 -5.20
CA THR A 120 -8.68 -30.79 -5.56
C THR A 120 -9.59 -31.94 -5.99
N CYS A 121 -10.58 -32.32 -5.16
CA CYS A 121 -11.45 -33.48 -5.44
C CYS A 121 -12.89 -33.14 -5.81
N ARG A 122 -13.26 -31.85 -5.87
CA ARG A 122 -14.60 -31.32 -6.24
C ARG A 122 -15.75 -31.70 -5.30
N GLN A 123 -15.45 -32.42 -4.21
CA GLN A 123 -16.42 -32.75 -3.15
C GLN A 123 -16.74 -31.53 -2.28
N GLU A 124 -17.85 -31.60 -1.55
CA GLU A 124 -18.23 -30.57 -0.61
C GLU A 124 -17.25 -30.51 0.58
N LEU A 125 -16.85 -29.29 0.97
CA LEU A 125 -15.98 -29.07 2.13
C LEU A 125 -16.74 -29.18 3.47
N GLY A 126 -18.07 -29.00 3.46
CA GLY A 126 -18.90 -29.03 4.66
C GLY A 126 -18.39 -28.06 5.74
N ASP A 127 -18.60 -28.38 7.00
CA ASP A 127 -18.01 -27.65 8.14
C ASP A 127 -17.05 -28.50 8.95
N ILE A 128 -16.21 -29.29 8.25
CA ILE A 128 -15.22 -30.16 8.89
C ILE A 128 -13.92 -29.35 9.06
N ARG A 129 -13.35 -29.39 10.28
CA ARG A 129 -12.07 -28.77 10.63
C ARG A 129 -10.97 -29.81 10.77
N CYS A 130 -9.77 -29.49 10.29
CA CYS A 130 -8.58 -30.31 10.47
C CYS A 130 -7.91 -30.00 11.82
N LEU A 131 -8.54 -30.41 12.93
CA LEU A 131 -8.01 -30.17 14.28
C LEU A 131 -6.59 -30.74 14.48
N ALA A 132 -6.28 -31.85 13.79
CA ALA A 132 -4.94 -32.44 13.83
C ALA A 132 -3.89 -31.49 13.23
N LEU A 133 -4.16 -30.91 12.06
CA LEU A 133 -3.24 -29.96 11.42
C LEU A 133 -3.15 -28.65 12.21
N GLU A 134 -4.27 -28.18 12.76
CA GLU A 134 -4.27 -27.05 13.69
C GLU A 134 -3.34 -27.32 14.89
N LYS A 135 -3.41 -28.53 15.49
CA LYS A 135 -2.58 -28.91 16.64
C LYS A 135 -1.09 -29.04 16.29
N VAL A 136 -0.78 -29.61 15.13
CA VAL A 136 0.60 -29.68 14.62
C VAL A 136 1.16 -28.28 14.42
N ALA A 137 0.37 -27.37 13.83
CA ALA A 137 0.79 -26.00 13.56
C ALA A 137 1.22 -25.25 14.81
N GLU A 138 0.59 -25.49 15.97
CA GLU A 138 0.94 -24.82 17.24
C GLU A 138 2.39 -25.05 17.67
N SER A 139 2.99 -26.17 17.25
CA SER A 139 4.36 -26.55 17.60
C SER A 139 5.42 -26.04 16.62
N LEU A 140 5.00 -25.34 15.55
CA LEU A 140 5.88 -24.90 14.48
C LEU A 140 6.26 -23.43 14.62
N GLU A 141 7.47 -23.15 14.17
CA GLU A 141 7.93 -21.81 13.84
C GLU A 141 7.90 -21.65 12.32
N LEU A 142 7.33 -20.56 11.84
CA LEU A 142 7.13 -20.31 10.41
C LEU A 142 7.86 -19.03 9.99
N PRO A 143 8.50 -19.01 8.82
CA PRO A 143 9.04 -17.77 8.27
C PRO A 143 7.90 -16.78 7.98
N CYS A 144 8.19 -15.49 8.09
CA CYS A 144 7.28 -14.42 7.66
C CYS A 144 6.87 -14.62 6.18
N LYS A 145 5.60 -14.37 5.81
CA LYS A 145 5.18 -14.46 4.40
C LYS A 145 5.92 -13.49 3.47
N TYR A 146 6.55 -12.45 4.00
CA TYR A 146 7.39 -11.52 3.25
C TYR A 146 8.87 -11.92 3.26
N TYR A 147 9.20 -13.18 3.57
CA TYR A 147 10.58 -13.69 3.54
C TYR A 147 11.23 -13.49 2.17
N ALA A 148 10.50 -13.78 1.09
CA ALA A 148 10.94 -13.54 -0.28
C ALA A 148 11.18 -12.06 -0.61
N LEU A 149 10.62 -11.14 0.17
CA LEU A 149 10.83 -9.69 0.05
C LEU A 149 11.94 -9.18 0.97
N GLY A 150 12.63 -10.06 1.71
CA GLY A 150 13.79 -9.72 2.52
C GLY A 150 13.58 -9.77 4.03
N CYS A 151 12.39 -10.17 4.53
CA CYS A 151 12.19 -10.34 5.97
C CYS A 151 12.86 -11.64 6.46
N PRO A 152 13.93 -11.58 7.28
CA PRO A 152 14.65 -12.79 7.71
C PRO A 152 13.96 -13.50 8.89
N GLU A 153 12.92 -12.90 9.45
CA GLU A 153 12.34 -13.29 10.73
C GLU A 153 11.47 -14.55 10.65
N ILE A 154 11.60 -15.39 11.67
CA ILE A 154 10.84 -16.62 11.87
C ILE A 154 10.11 -16.50 13.21
N PHE A 155 8.84 -16.87 13.26
CA PHE A 155 8.00 -16.70 14.44
C PHE A 155 7.24 -17.97 14.80
N PRO A 156 6.94 -18.21 16.09
CA PRO A 156 5.92 -19.17 16.49
C PRO A 156 4.61 -18.92 15.76
N TYR A 157 3.92 -20.00 15.36
CA TYR A 157 2.72 -19.97 14.53
C TYR A 157 1.72 -18.85 14.88
N TYR A 158 1.26 -18.77 16.15
CA TYR A 158 0.28 -17.76 16.56
C TYR A 158 0.83 -16.32 16.58
N SER A 159 2.13 -16.14 16.77
CA SER A 159 2.77 -14.82 16.82
C SER A 159 3.07 -14.26 15.42
N LYS A 160 3.19 -15.13 14.40
CA LYS A 160 3.51 -14.75 13.02
C LYS A 160 2.54 -13.72 12.44
N LEU A 161 1.22 -13.92 12.59
CA LEU A 161 0.22 -12.98 12.05
C LEU A 161 0.35 -11.57 12.62
N LYS A 162 0.70 -11.45 13.91
CA LYS A 162 0.92 -10.16 14.56
C LYS A 162 2.13 -9.46 13.96
N HIS A 163 3.20 -10.18 13.66
CA HIS A 163 4.36 -9.60 12.97
C HIS A 163 3.99 -9.18 11.53
N GLU A 164 3.33 -10.04 10.75
CA GLU A 164 3.03 -9.77 9.34
C GLU A 164 2.12 -8.54 9.13
N SER A 165 1.29 -8.20 10.12
CA SER A 165 0.47 -6.98 10.09
C SER A 165 1.28 -5.69 10.31
N GLN A 166 2.55 -5.78 10.72
CA GLN A 166 3.44 -4.64 10.98
C GLN A 166 4.85 -4.82 10.39
N CYS A 167 5.05 -5.83 9.55
CA CYS A 167 6.35 -6.11 8.95
C CYS A 167 6.79 -4.99 8.00
N ASN A 168 8.03 -4.52 8.12
CA ASN A 168 8.56 -3.45 7.27
C ASN A 168 8.69 -3.87 5.79
N PHE A 169 8.89 -5.16 5.54
CA PHE A 169 8.96 -5.74 4.19
C PHE A 169 7.58 -6.00 3.57
N ARG A 170 6.50 -5.71 4.30
CA ARG A 170 5.15 -5.78 3.75
C ARG A 170 5.01 -4.77 2.60
N PRO A 171 4.42 -5.13 1.45
CA PRO A 171 4.08 -4.17 0.41
C PRO A 171 3.12 -3.06 0.90
N TYR A 172 3.18 -1.89 0.28
CA TYR A 172 2.34 -0.74 0.61
C TYR A 172 1.05 -0.76 -0.23
N ASN A 173 -0.06 -0.31 0.36
CA ASN A 173 -1.29 -0.06 -0.40
C ASN A 173 -1.16 1.27 -1.14
N CYS A 174 -1.81 1.38 -2.30
CA CYS A 174 -1.91 2.64 -3.04
C CYS A 174 -2.44 3.77 -2.10
N PRO A 175 -1.73 4.91 -2.00
CA PRO A 175 -2.13 5.99 -1.11
C PRO A 175 -3.25 6.87 -1.68
N TYR A 176 -3.72 6.63 -2.91
CA TYR A 176 -4.75 7.42 -3.57
C TYR A 176 -6.07 7.39 -2.80
N ALA A 177 -6.65 8.56 -2.55
CA ALA A 177 -7.87 8.72 -1.74
C ALA A 177 -9.14 8.95 -2.58
N GLY A 178 -9.00 9.23 -3.88
CA GLY A 178 -10.13 9.54 -4.77
C GLY A 178 -10.93 8.33 -5.23
N SER A 179 -10.45 7.10 -5.00
CA SER A 179 -11.17 5.86 -5.28
C SER A 179 -10.73 4.73 -4.36
N GLU A 180 -11.54 3.69 -4.25
CA GLU A 180 -11.19 2.46 -3.51
C GLU A 180 -10.23 1.62 -4.38
N CYS A 181 -8.96 2.02 -4.40
CA CYS A 181 -7.89 1.33 -5.11
C CYS A 181 -7.28 0.23 -4.23
N SER A 182 -7.31 -1.01 -4.72
CA SER A 182 -6.78 -2.19 -4.03
C SER A 182 -5.36 -2.58 -4.45
N VAL A 183 -4.69 -1.74 -5.24
CA VAL A 183 -3.32 -1.99 -5.72
C VAL A 183 -2.34 -1.96 -4.56
N VAL A 184 -1.43 -2.92 -4.53
CA VAL A 184 -0.40 -3.08 -3.50
C VAL A 184 0.95 -3.35 -4.18
N GLY A 185 2.03 -2.74 -3.69
CA GLY A 185 3.38 -2.98 -4.19
C GLY A 185 4.46 -2.24 -3.42
N ASP A 186 5.67 -2.23 -3.97
CA ASP A 186 6.75 -1.39 -3.46
C ASP A 186 6.58 0.08 -3.87
N ILE A 187 7.43 0.96 -3.36
CA ILE A 187 7.31 2.41 -3.61
C ILE A 187 7.50 2.76 -5.10
N PRO A 188 8.53 2.26 -5.81
CA PRO A 188 8.69 2.55 -7.24
C PRO A 188 7.49 2.10 -8.10
N PHE A 189 6.93 0.92 -7.82
CA PHE A 189 5.74 0.43 -8.49
C PHE A 189 4.53 1.34 -8.21
N LEU A 190 4.30 1.70 -6.94
CA LEU A 190 3.19 2.59 -6.57
C LEU A 190 3.31 3.99 -7.18
N VAL A 191 4.51 4.56 -7.27
CA VAL A 191 4.72 5.86 -7.94
C VAL A 191 4.35 5.78 -9.42
N SER A 192 4.72 4.69 -10.10
CA SER A 192 4.36 4.46 -11.51
C SER A 192 2.84 4.30 -11.65
N HIS A 193 2.22 3.47 -10.81
CA HIS A 193 0.77 3.29 -10.75
C HIS A 193 0.00 4.60 -10.50
N LEU A 194 0.45 5.42 -9.55
CA LEU A 194 -0.18 6.72 -9.26
C LEU A 194 -0.14 7.66 -10.48
N ARG A 195 0.98 7.67 -11.22
CA ARG A 195 1.14 8.46 -12.44
C ARG A 195 0.26 7.93 -13.57
N ASP A 196 0.29 6.63 -13.80
CA ASP A 196 -0.24 6.03 -15.02
C ASP A 196 -1.73 5.73 -14.92
N ASP A 197 -2.20 5.25 -13.77
CA ASP A 197 -3.60 4.86 -13.57
C ASP A 197 -4.43 5.97 -12.91
N HIS A 198 -3.84 6.69 -11.95
CA HIS A 198 -4.54 7.76 -11.22
C HIS A 198 -4.25 9.18 -11.73
N LYS A 199 -3.32 9.33 -12.69
CA LYS A 199 -2.93 10.63 -13.27
C LYS A 199 -2.54 11.66 -12.20
N VAL A 200 -1.91 11.18 -11.12
CA VAL A 200 -1.46 12.02 -10.01
C VAL A 200 -0.30 12.90 -10.46
N ASP A 201 -0.37 14.19 -10.09
CA ASP A 201 0.70 15.15 -10.38
C ASP A 201 1.98 14.79 -9.61
N MET A 202 3.09 14.80 -10.36
CA MET A 202 4.42 14.43 -9.87
C MET A 202 5.35 15.65 -9.95
N HIS A 203 5.90 16.06 -8.82
CA HIS A 203 6.80 17.20 -8.72
C HIS A 203 8.16 16.78 -8.17
N SER A 204 9.21 17.49 -8.56
CA SER A 204 10.55 17.35 -7.97
C SER A 204 10.88 18.57 -7.14
N GLY A 205 11.50 18.35 -5.99
CA GLY A 205 11.89 19.42 -5.06
C GLY A 205 11.21 19.31 -3.71
N CYS A 206 11.74 20.07 -2.77
CA CYS A 206 11.40 20.00 -1.35
C CYS A 206 10.54 21.18 -0.89
N THR A 207 10.13 22.05 -1.81
CA THR A 207 9.22 23.17 -1.56
C THR A 207 8.05 23.06 -2.51
N PHE A 208 6.86 23.41 -2.03
CA PHE A 208 5.67 23.38 -2.86
C PHE A 208 4.80 24.59 -2.61
N ASN A 209 4.10 25.00 -3.67
CA ASN A 209 3.17 26.11 -3.70
C ASN A 209 1.98 25.66 -4.53
N HIS A 210 0.95 25.16 -3.86
CA HIS A 210 -0.19 24.55 -4.51
C HIS A 210 -1.43 25.43 -4.33
N ARG A 211 -2.15 25.65 -5.43
CA ARG A 211 -3.35 26.48 -5.48
C ARG A 211 -4.58 25.59 -5.55
N TYR A 212 -5.35 25.59 -4.47
CA TYR A 212 -6.62 24.88 -4.35
C TYR A 212 -7.75 25.82 -4.72
N VAL A 213 -8.43 25.54 -5.84
CA VAL A 213 -9.60 26.28 -6.29
C VAL A 213 -10.84 25.41 -6.14
N LYS A 214 -11.88 25.93 -5.48
CA LYS A 214 -13.19 25.28 -5.39
C LYS A 214 -14.29 26.26 -5.75
N SER A 215 -15.03 25.95 -6.80
CA SER A 215 -16.13 26.74 -7.33
C SER A 215 -17.25 26.95 -6.32
N ASN A 216 -17.60 25.91 -5.55
CA ASN A 216 -18.59 25.99 -4.48
C ASN A 216 -17.96 25.67 -3.10
N PRO A 217 -17.64 26.68 -2.28
CA PRO A 217 -17.06 26.46 -0.96
C PRO A 217 -17.99 25.73 0.02
N ARG A 218 -19.30 25.63 -0.24
CA ARG A 218 -20.29 24.94 0.63
C ARG A 218 -20.31 23.45 0.45
N GLU A 219 -19.88 22.97 -0.70
CA GLU A 219 -19.84 21.55 -1.00
C GLU A 219 -18.72 20.90 -0.18
N VAL A 220 -19.05 19.81 0.52
CA VAL A 220 -18.12 19.00 1.33
C VAL A 220 -18.22 17.54 0.90
N GLU A 221 -19.41 17.13 0.47
CA GLU A 221 -19.67 15.88 -0.23
C GLU A 221 -18.91 15.92 -1.57
N ASN A 222 -18.08 14.92 -1.85
CA ASN A 222 -17.16 14.85 -3.01
C ASN A 222 -15.93 15.79 -2.98
N ALA A 223 -15.59 16.38 -1.83
CA ALA A 223 -14.55 17.40 -1.77
C ALA A 223 -13.12 16.87 -2.00
N THR A 224 -12.71 16.92 -3.26
CA THR A 224 -11.33 17.14 -3.74
C THR A 224 -10.28 16.36 -2.96
N TRP A 225 -10.23 15.05 -3.19
CA TRP A 225 -9.14 14.18 -2.77
C TRP A 225 -7.94 14.44 -3.68
N MET A 226 -7.27 15.58 -3.48
CA MET A 226 -6.10 15.88 -4.28
C MET A 226 -4.88 15.29 -3.63
N LEU A 227 -4.27 14.37 -4.38
CA LEU A 227 -2.98 13.80 -4.09
C LEU A 227 -1.99 14.44 -5.05
N THR A 228 -0.93 15.02 -4.50
CA THR A 228 0.25 15.44 -5.28
C THR A 228 1.47 14.74 -4.69
N VAL A 229 2.32 14.18 -5.54
CA VAL A 229 3.53 13.46 -5.12
C VAL A 229 4.76 14.33 -5.37
N PHE A 230 5.60 14.44 -4.37
CA PHE A 230 6.86 15.17 -4.40
C PHE A 230 8.03 14.20 -4.27
N HIS A 231 8.97 14.27 -5.19
CA HIS A 231 10.25 13.58 -5.12
C HIS A 231 11.31 14.54 -4.56
N CYS A 232 11.80 14.22 -3.36
CA CYS A 232 12.73 15.07 -2.60
C CYS A 232 13.66 14.16 -1.78
N PHE A 233 14.96 14.48 -1.76
CA PHE A 233 16.00 13.68 -1.08
C PHE A 233 16.06 12.19 -1.47
N GLY A 234 15.68 11.84 -2.71
CA GLY A 234 15.62 10.45 -3.17
C GLY A 234 14.43 9.66 -2.62
N GLN A 235 13.46 10.35 -2.00
CA GLN A 235 12.26 9.76 -1.42
C GLN A 235 11.00 10.43 -1.97
N TYR A 236 9.85 9.80 -1.79
CA TYR A 236 8.56 10.30 -2.26
C TYR A 236 7.66 10.70 -1.10
N PHE A 237 6.95 11.82 -1.26
CA PHE A 237 6.04 12.38 -0.27
C PHE A 237 4.70 12.72 -0.93
N CYS A 238 3.61 12.40 -0.26
CA CYS A 238 2.26 12.62 -0.74
C CYS A 238 1.60 13.79 0.01
N LEU A 239 1.41 14.91 -0.66
CA LEU A 239 0.58 16.00 -0.15
C LEU A 239 -0.88 15.64 -0.37
N HIS A 240 -1.64 15.64 0.71
CA HIS A 240 -3.08 15.46 0.71
C HIS A 240 -3.75 16.78 1.01
N PHE A 241 -4.82 17.05 0.29
CA PHE A 241 -5.80 18.05 0.65
C PHE A 241 -7.17 17.40 0.55
N GLU A 242 -8.01 17.64 1.54
CA GLU A 242 -9.40 17.19 1.55
C GLU A 242 -10.28 18.23 2.26
N ALA A 243 -11.57 18.26 1.92
CA ALA A 243 -12.55 18.91 2.77
C ALA A 243 -13.45 17.85 3.41
N PHE A 244 -13.74 18.01 4.69
CA PHE A 244 -14.61 17.10 5.42
C PHE A 244 -15.39 17.85 6.49
N GLN A 245 -16.33 17.15 7.11
CA GLN A 245 -17.15 17.70 8.16
C GLN A 245 -16.55 17.38 9.53
N LEU A 246 -16.20 18.42 10.28
CA LEU A 246 -15.79 18.30 11.69
C LEU A 246 -17.00 18.68 12.56
N GLY A 247 -17.70 17.66 13.05
CA GLY A 247 -18.99 17.83 13.74
C GLY A 247 -20.05 18.38 12.78
N MET A 248 -20.48 19.62 12.99
CA MET A 248 -21.43 20.34 12.10
C MET A 248 -20.77 21.46 11.30
N ALA A 249 -19.44 21.57 11.31
CA ALA A 249 -18.70 22.59 10.57
C ALA A 249 -17.85 21.99 9.42
N PRO A 250 -17.91 22.56 8.20
CA PRO A 250 -17.00 22.19 7.13
C PRO A 250 -15.60 22.71 7.41
N VAL A 251 -14.61 21.85 7.22
CA VAL A 251 -13.19 22.17 7.38
C VAL A 251 -12.42 21.69 6.15
N TYR A 252 -11.29 22.34 5.90
CA TYR A 252 -10.29 21.91 4.94
C TYR A 252 -9.08 21.42 5.71
N MET A 253 -8.44 20.36 5.23
CA MET A 253 -7.23 19.83 5.87
C MET A 253 -6.17 19.54 4.82
N ALA A 254 -4.95 19.95 5.13
CA ALA A 254 -3.77 19.61 4.35
C ALA A 254 -2.76 18.88 5.24
N PHE A 255 -2.16 17.81 4.73
CA PHE A 255 -1.11 17.07 5.43
C PHE A 255 -0.19 16.35 4.45
N LEU A 256 1.02 16.04 4.90
CA LEU A 256 2.03 15.34 4.10
C LEU A 256 2.24 13.94 4.65
N ARG A 257 2.27 12.93 3.77
CA ARG A 257 2.65 11.55 4.12
C ARG A 257 3.93 11.14 3.43
N PHE A 258 4.80 10.42 4.11
CA PHE A 258 6.02 9.81 3.57
C PHE A 258 5.70 8.46 2.91
N MET A 259 6.12 8.28 1.66
CA MET A 259 5.97 7.01 0.93
C MET A 259 7.06 6.02 1.35
N GLY A 260 6.90 5.44 2.53
CA GLY A 260 7.81 4.47 3.13
C GLY A 260 7.35 4.12 4.55
N ASP A 261 8.20 3.53 5.38
CA ASP A 261 7.86 3.21 6.78
C ASP A 261 8.04 4.38 7.76
N GLU A 262 7.62 4.18 9.01
CA GLU A 262 7.64 5.21 10.04
C GLU A 262 9.06 5.55 10.53
N ASN A 263 9.98 4.58 10.54
CA ASN A 263 11.35 4.82 11.00
C ASN A 263 12.07 5.76 10.03
N ASP A 264 11.90 5.51 8.73
CA ASP A 264 12.48 6.38 7.69
C ASP A 264 11.82 7.76 7.67
N ALA A 265 10.49 7.82 7.89
CA ALA A 265 9.74 9.07 7.93
C ALA A 265 10.25 10.04 9.01
N ARG A 266 10.73 9.53 10.16
CA ARG A 266 11.29 10.33 11.27
C ARG A 266 12.55 11.10 10.92
N ASN A 267 13.22 10.77 9.82
CA ASN A 267 14.38 11.52 9.33
C ASN A 267 13.98 12.82 8.62
N TYR A 268 12.69 13.09 8.47
CA TYR A 268 12.17 14.25 7.75
C TYR A 268 11.19 15.04 8.61
N SER A 269 11.13 16.33 8.33
CA SER A 269 10.11 17.23 8.83
C SER A 269 9.56 18.07 7.68
N TYR A 270 8.35 18.57 7.87
CA TYR A 270 7.70 19.45 6.90
C TYR A 270 6.90 20.53 7.60
N ASN A 271 6.63 21.60 6.86
CA ASN A 271 5.61 22.56 7.24
C ASN A 271 4.63 22.85 6.10
N LEU A 272 3.45 23.32 6.49
CA LEU A 272 2.39 23.83 5.63
C LEU A 272 1.98 25.19 6.14
N GLU A 273 1.84 26.14 5.22
CA GLU A 273 1.44 27.52 5.50
C GLU A 273 0.29 27.93 4.58
N VAL A 274 -0.71 28.58 5.16
CA VAL A 274 -1.74 29.35 4.45
C VAL A 274 -1.84 30.75 5.04
N GLY A 275 -1.99 31.77 4.21
CA GLY A 275 -2.05 33.15 4.72
C GLY A 275 -2.45 34.17 3.66
N ALA A 276 -3.02 35.28 4.14
CA ALA A 276 -3.36 36.48 3.37
C ALA A 276 -3.57 37.66 4.34
N ASN A 277 -3.55 38.89 3.82
CA ASN A 277 -3.91 40.10 4.58
C ASN A 277 -3.17 40.25 5.92
N GLY A 278 -1.87 39.94 5.94
CA GLY A 278 -1.02 40.05 7.14
C GLY A 278 -1.27 38.98 8.21
N ARG A 279 -2.06 37.94 7.94
CA ARG A 279 -2.26 36.79 8.84
C ARG A 279 -1.89 35.50 8.14
N LYS A 280 -1.38 34.55 8.92
CA LYS A 280 -1.05 33.20 8.44
C LYS A 280 -1.28 32.13 9.51
N MET A 281 -1.53 30.91 9.06
CA MET A 281 -1.55 29.70 9.86
C MET A 281 -0.43 28.78 9.36
N ILE A 282 0.30 28.19 10.30
CA ILE A 282 1.40 27.26 10.01
C ILE A 282 1.16 25.98 10.79
N TRP A 283 1.38 24.85 10.11
CA TRP A 283 1.49 23.52 10.70
C TRP A 283 2.89 22.99 10.44
N GLU A 284 3.52 22.37 11.43
CA GLU A 284 4.85 21.79 11.30
C GLU A 284 4.90 20.45 12.04
N GLY A 285 5.59 19.47 11.47
CA GLY A 285 5.78 18.17 12.11
C GLY A 285 6.49 17.15 11.22
N THR A 286 6.53 15.91 11.69
CA THR A 286 7.05 14.75 10.95
C THR A 286 5.98 14.20 10.01
N PRO A 287 6.28 13.90 8.73
CA PRO A 287 5.30 13.31 7.84
C PRO A 287 4.93 11.90 8.30
N ARG A 288 3.63 11.57 8.30
CA ARG A 288 3.14 10.22 8.60
C ARG A 288 3.54 9.24 7.50
N SER A 289 3.89 8.01 7.84
CA SER A 289 4.06 6.95 6.84
C SER A 289 2.75 6.64 6.10
N ILE A 290 2.81 6.29 4.81
CA ILE A 290 1.65 5.76 4.06
C ILE A 290 1.16 4.38 4.56
N ARG A 291 1.83 3.78 5.56
CA ARG A 291 1.25 2.67 6.36
C ARG A 291 -0.04 3.12 7.06
N ASP A 292 -0.11 4.38 7.46
CA ASP A 292 -1.33 5.01 7.96
C ASP A 292 -2.17 5.49 6.77
N SER A 293 -3.45 5.10 6.75
CA SER A 293 -4.39 5.56 5.72
C SER A 293 -4.65 7.07 5.86
N HIS A 294 -5.07 7.71 4.77
CA HIS A 294 -5.46 9.12 4.80
C HIS A 294 -6.58 9.35 5.84
N ARG A 295 -7.53 8.42 5.95
CA ARG A 295 -8.61 8.46 6.95
C ARG A 295 -8.08 8.46 8.38
N LYS A 296 -7.07 7.63 8.68
CA LYS A 296 -6.45 7.59 10.02
C LYS A 296 -5.80 8.93 10.38
N VAL A 297 -5.08 9.56 9.43
CA VAL A 297 -4.48 10.88 9.65
C VAL A 297 -5.55 11.94 9.89
N ARG A 298 -6.57 11.98 9.02
CA ARG A 298 -7.72 12.89 9.12
C ARG A 298 -8.45 12.76 10.45
N ASP A 299 -8.83 11.54 10.84
CA ASP A 299 -9.63 11.28 12.04
C ASP A 299 -8.85 11.59 13.32
N SER A 300 -7.51 11.57 13.25
CA SER A 300 -6.62 12.02 14.32
C SER A 300 -6.35 13.53 14.33
N HIS A 301 -6.85 14.27 13.33
CA HIS A 301 -6.65 15.71 13.15
C HIS A 301 -5.17 16.13 13.05
N ASP A 302 -4.32 15.24 12.54
CA ASP A 302 -2.86 15.42 12.48
C ASP A 302 -2.44 16.08 11.16
N GLY A 303 -2.66 17.40 11.07
CA GLY A 303 -2.39 18.20 9.89
C GLY A 303 -2.92 19.63 10.01
N LEU A 304 -2.69 20.42 8.95
CA LEU A 304 -3.15 21.81 8.90
C LEU A 304 -4.66 21.85 8.67
N ILE A 305 -5.43 22.02 9.75
CA ILE A 305 -6.89 22.20 9.68
C ILE A 305 -7.22 23.68 9.54
N ILE A 306 -7.98 24.01 8.50
CA ILE A 306 -8.41 25.35 8.15
C ILE A 306 -9.94 25.38 8.22
N GLN A 307 -10.47 26.03 9.26
CA GLN A 307 -11.90 26.26 9.38
C GLN A 307 -12.39 27.11 8.20
N ARG A 308 -13.61 26.85 7.72
CA ARG A 308 -14.22 27.55 6.58
C ARG A 308 -14.06 29.07 6.61
N ASN A 309 -14.30 29.70 7.76
CA ASN A 309 -14.23 31.16 7.87
C ASN A 309 -12.80 31.69 7.64
N MET A 310 -11.79 30.96 8.14
CA MET A 310 -10.38 31.28 7.87
C MET A 310 -10.01 30.97 6.42
N ALA A 311 -10.52 29.87 5.87
CA ALA A 311 -10.30 29.51 4.47
C ALA A 311 -10.81 30.60 3.51
N LEU A 312 -12.03 31.11 3.74
CA LEU A 312 -12.60 32.21 2.96
C LEU A 312 -11.85 33.53 3.17
N PHE A 313 -11.37 33.80 4.39
CA PHE A 313 -10.55 34.98 4.67
C PHE A 313 -9.23 34.95 3.88
N PHE A 314 -8.55 33.80 3.87
CA PHE A 314 -7.30 33.62 3.13
C PHE A 314 -7.49 33.59 1.61
N SER A 315 -8.70 33.29 1.14
CA SER A 315 -9.02 33.30 -0.29
C SER A 315 -9.03 34.70 -0.90
N GLY A 316 -9.19 35.76 -0.11
CA GLY A 316 -9.18 37.16 -0.58
C GLY A 316 -10.27 37.56 -1.60
N GLY A 317 -11.20 36.66 -1.94
CA GLY A 317 -12.23 36.86 -2.97
C GLY A 317 -13.59 37.30 -2.43
N ASP A 318 -14.60 37.29 -3.30
CA ASP A 318 -15.99 37.70 -3.01
C ASP A 318 -16.81 36.65 -2.22
N ARG A 319 -16.13 35.62 -1.69
CA ARG A 319 -16.69 34.48 -0.95
C ARG A 319 -17.60 33.56 -1.78
N LYS A 320 -17.66 33.72 -3.10
CA LYS A 320 -18.39 32.81 -4.00
C LYS A 320 -17.58 31.57 -4.34
N GLU A 321 -16.27 31.73 -4.50
CA GLU A 321 -15.30 30.64 -4.71
C GLU A 321 -14.28 30.59 -3.56
N LEU A 322 -13.58 29.46 -3.45
CA LEU A 322 -12.44 29.29 -2.55
C LEU A 322 -11.17 29.20 -3.40
N LYS A 323 -10.19 30.04 -3.10
CA LYS A 323 -8.85 30.05 -3.70
C LYS A 323 -7.80 30.03 -2.61
N LEU A 324 -7.46 28.83 -2.13
CA LEU A 324 -6.43 28.67 -1.11
C LEU A 324 -5.07 28.40 -1.73
N ARG A 325 -4.06 29.15 -1.30
CA ARG A 325 -2.66 28.86 -1.61
C ARG A 325 -2.00 28.21 -0.41
N VAL A 326 -1.69 26.92 -0.52
CA VAL A 326 -0.94 26.18 0.50
C VAL A 326 0.50 26.11 0.04
N THR A 327 1.39 26.69 0.83
CA THR A 327 2.84 26.58 0.60
C THR A 327 3.46 25.70 1.67
N GLY A 328 4.57 25.05 1.36
CA GLY A 328 5.26 24.23 2.35
C GLY A 328 6.66 23.87 1.92
N ARG A 329 7.41 23.32 2.88
CA ARG A 329 8.74 22.76 2.61
C ARG A 329 8.95 21.47 3.39
N ILE A 330 9.84 20.63 2.89
CA ILE A 330 10.32 19.38 3.47
C ILE A 330 11.83 19.55 3.73
N TRP A 331 12.31 19.12 4.88
CA TRP A 331 13.74 19.08 5.20
C TRP A 331 14.09 17.79 5.93
N LYS A 332 15.39 17.45 5.91
CA LYS A 332 15.93 16.36 6.74
C LYS A 332 16.26 16.91 8.13
N GLU A 333 15.91 16.15 9.15
CA GLU A 333 16.40 16.40 10.50
C GLU A 333 17.89 16.05 10.57
N GLN A 334 18.69 16.93 11.18
CA GLN A 334 20.10 16.63 11.43
C GLN A 334 20.17 15.65 12.59
N GLN A 335 20.79 14.49 12.37
CA GLN A 335 21.12 13.59 13.47
C GLN A 335 22.18 14.26 14.35
N ASN A 336 21.78 14.85 15.47
CA ASN A 336 22.71 15.32 16.48
C ASN A 336 23.44 14.09 17.07
N PRO A 337 24.77 13.99 16.98
CA PRO A 337 25.52 12.84 17.51
C PRO A 337 25.52 12.74 19.05
N ASP A 338 25.07 13.77 19.77
CA ASP A 338 25.36 13.96 21.19
C ASP A 338 24.34 13.36 22.18
N THR A 339 23.30 12.66 21.73
CA THR A 339 22.32 12.02 22.65
C THR A 339 22.69 10.60 23.09
N GLY A 340 23.94 10.17 22.91
CA GLY A 340 24.40 8.80 23.18
C GLY A 340 25.47 8.67 24.25
N ALA A 341 25.28 9.17 25.49
CA ALA A 341 26.08 8.75 26.65
C ALA A 341 25.46 9.15 28.00
N CYS A 342 24.35 8.53 28.41
CA CYS A 342 24.02 8.48 29.84
C CYS A 342 24.81 7.32 30.46
N ILE A 343 26.02 7.63 30.94
CA ILE A 343 26.81 6.74 31.80
C ILE A 343 25.99 6.49 33.09
N PRO A 344 25.68 5.25 33.47
CA PRO A 344 25.13 5.00 34.79
C PRO A 344 26.25 5.27 35.82
N ASN A 345 26.07 6.32 36.63
CA ASN A 345 26.89 6.57 37.80
C ASN A 345 26.80 5.37 38.75
N LEU A 346 27.83 4.53 38.76
CA LEU A 346 28.19 3.73 39.92
C LEU A 346 28.78 4.69 40.96
N PHE A 347 28.03 4.96 42.03
CA PHE A 347 28.61 5.40 43.29
C PHE A 347 28.43 4.30 44.32
N SER A 348 29.54 4.07 45.04
CA SER A 348 29.83 3.07 46.06
C SER A 348 28.94 3.11 47.30
#